data_AF-A0A846BZ06-F1
#
_entry.id   AF-A0A846BZ06-F1
#
_cell.length_a   1.000
_cell.length_b   1.000
_cell.length_c   1.000
_cell.angle_alpha   90.00
_cell.angle_beta   90.00
_cell.angle_gamma   90.00
#
_symmetry.space_group_name_H-M   'P 1'
#
loop_
_entity.id
_entity.type
_entity.pdbx_description
1 polymer ?
#
loop_
_entity_poly.entity_id
_entity_poly.type
_entity_poly.pdbx_seq_one_letter_code
_entity_poly.pdbx_strand_id
1 'polypeptide(L)'
;HMGDAVFRGNLVKLSAKGAVINLDNAPQQETPPGLSNIKLNLLNQELPEQASEDIYAKVLEQPAASGSFCIHFTAIPPEEKAKLDSLYQSLIV
;
A
#
# COMPACT_ATOMS: atom_id res chain seq x y z
N HIS A 1 1.15 9.10 21.53
CA HIS A 1 2.22 8.33 20.86
C HIS A 1 1.66 7.92 19.50
N MET A 2 1.85 8.73 18.45
CA MET A 2 1.55 8.29 17.09
C MET A 2 2.78 7.51 16.65
N GLY A 3 2.67 6.18 16.61
CA GLY A 3 3.79 5.29 16.40
C GLY A 3 4.42 5.51 15.02
N ASP A 4 5.74 5.66 15.02
CA ASP A 4 6.61 5.77 13.84
C ASP A 4 6.81 4.38 13.19
N ALA A 5 5.72 3.63 13.03
CA ALA A 5 5.78 2.27 12.50
C ALA A 5 5.86 2.33 10.97
N VAL A 6 7.08 2.18 10.45
CA VAL A 6 7.32 2.06 9.01
C VAL A 6 7.24 0.59 8.62
N PHE A 7 6.28 0.29 7.77
CA PHE A 7 6.11 -1.04 7.21
C PHE A 7 6.61 -1.08 5.76
N ARG A 8 7.29 -2.15 5.39
CA ARG A 8 7.65 -2.44 4.00
C ARG A 8 6.94 -3.71 3.57
N GLY A 9 6.49 -3.70 2.32
CA GLY A 9 5.71 -4.78 1.78
C GLY A 9 5.47 -4.59 0.30
N ASN A 10 4.80 -5.57 -0.28
CA ASN A 10 4.50 -5.64 -1.70
C ASN A 10 3.00 -5.52 -1.94
N LEU A 11 2.62 -4.83 -3.01
CA LEU A 11 1.25 -4.84 -3.49
C LEU A 11 0.97 -6.20 -4.13
N VAL A 12 0.15 -7.03 -3.47
CA VAL A 12 -0.21 -8.36 -3.98
C VAL A 12 -1.51 -8.38 -4.77
N LYS A 13 -2.38 -7.38 -4.55
CA LYS A 13 -3.55 -7.11 -5.38
C LYS A 13 -3.75 -5.61 -5.52
N LEU A 14 -4.10 -5.18 -6.71
CA LEU A 14 -4.40 -3.78 -7.01
C LEU A 14 -5.77 -3.69 -7.70
N SER A 15 -6.53 -2.67 -7.33
CA SER A 15 -7.79 -2.30 -7.96
C SER A 15 -7.89 -0.78 -8.07
N ALA A 16 -8.86 -0.29 -8.85
CA ALA A 16 -9.10 1.15 -9.02
C ALA A 16 -9.37 1.92 -7.71
N LYS A 17 -9.79 1.23 -6.64
CA LYS A 17 -10.19 1.86 -5.37
C LYS A 17 -9.37 1.42 -4.17
N GLY A 18 -8.45 0.49 -4.32
CA GLY A 18 -7.75 -0.08 -3.19
C GLY A 18 -6.77 -1.17 -3.59
N ALA A 19 -6.04 -1.67 -2.59
CA ALA A 19 -5.03 -2.69 -2.77
C ALA A 19 -5.00 -3.64 -1.57
N VAL A 20 -4.42 -4.81 -1.79
CA VAL A 20 -3.99 -5.71 -0.71
C VAL A 20 -2.48 -5.63 -0.63
N ILE A 21 -1.98 -5.38 0.56
CA ILE A 21 -0.55 -5.26 0.85
C ILE A 21 -0.14 -6.46 1.67
N ASN A 22 0.92 -7.12 1.24
CA ASN A 22 1.57 -8.15 2.02
C ASN A 22 2.87 -7.59 2.60
N LEU A 23 3.01 -7.61 3.92
CA LEU A 23 4.21 -7.12 4.60
C LEU A 23 5.36 -8.12 4.47
N ASP A 24 6.56 -7.62 4.20
CA ASP A 24 7.76 -8.45 4.16
C ASP A 24 8.16 -8.84 5.59
N ASN A 25 8.07 -10.12 5.91
CA ASN A 25 8.48 -10.69 7.20
C ASN A 25 7.80 -10.09 8.45
N ALA A 26 6.56 -9.59 8.36
CA ALA A 26 5.85 -9.13 9.55
C ALA A 26 5.29 -10.31 10.36
N PRO A 27 5.59 -10.40 11.67
CA PRO A 27 4.80 -11.21 12.61
C PRO A 27 3.31 -10.85 12.50
N GLN A 28 2.42 -11.83 12.62
CA GLN A 28 0.97 -11.67 12.45
C GLN A 28 0.32 -10.56 13.32
N GLN A 29 1.04 -9.99 14.29
CA GLN A 29 0.55 -8.97 15.22
C GLN A 29 0.97 -7.54 14.86
N GLU A 30 1.70 -7.33 13.77
CA GLU A 30 2.24 -6.02 13.41
C GLU A 30 1.55 -5.38 12.20
N THR A 31 0.39 -5.87 11.77
CA THR A 31 -0.40 -5.14 10.78
C THR A 31 -1.04 -3.89 11.40
N PRO A 32 -1.14 -2.79 10.65
CA PRO A 32 -1.82 -1.60 11.15
C PRO A 32 -3.28 -1.92 11.47
N PRO A 33 -3.84 -1.34 12.56
CA PRO A 33 -5.19 -1.66 12.98
C PRO A 33 -6.22 -1.27 11.90
N GLY A 34 -7.33 -2.00 11.86
CA GLY A 34 -8.45 -1.68 10.99
C GLY A 34 -8.92 -0.22 11.16
N LEU A 35 -9.36 0.39 10.05
CA LEU A 35 -9.79 1.79 9.97
C LEU A 35 -8.70 2.84 10.23
N SER A 36 -7.44 2.44 10.39
CA SER A 36 -6.32 3.38 10.50
C SER A 36 -6.09 4.11 9.20
N ASN A 37 -5.81 5.41 9.29
CA ASN A 37 -5.30 6.17 8.15
C ASN A 37 -3.80 5.95 8.06
N ILE A 38 -3.33 5.63 6.86
CA ILE A 38 -1.93 5.40 6.56
C ILE A 38 -1.52 6.21 5.34
N LYS A 39 -0.24 6.55 5.27
CA LYS A 39 0.40 7.08 4.07
C LYS A 39 1.26 5.98 3.44
N LEU A 40 1.28 5.94 2.12
CA LEU A 40 2.05 4.99 1.33
C LEU A 40 2.99 5.74 0.42
N ASN A 41 4.20 5.20 0.26
CA ASN A 41 5.17 5.67 -0.70
C ASN A 41 5.45 4.49 -1.64
N LEU A 42 5.25 4.67 -2.93
CA LEU A 42 5.64 3.66 -3.91
C LEU A 42 7.14 3.74 -4.11
N LEU A 43 7.84 2.65 -3.78
CA LEU A 43 9.27 2.55 -4.01
C LEU A 43 9.51 2.09 -5.45
N ASN A 44 10.24 2.88 -6.23
CA ASN A 44 10.69 2.45 -7.54
C ASN A 44 11.86 1.47 -7.36
N GLN A 45 11.80 0.28 -7.97
CA GLN A 45 12.86 -0.73 -7.85
C GLN A 45 14.18 -0.26 -8.49
N GLU A 46 14.10 0.59 -9.52
CA GLU A 46 15.27 1.12 -10.22
C GLU A 46 15.91 2.30 -9.47
N LEU A 47 15.10 3.10 -8.76
CA LEU A 47 15.53 4.29 -8.02
C LEU A 47 14.77 4.39 -6.68
N PRO A 48 15.16 3.58 -5.66
CA PRO A 48 14.43 3.50 -4.40
C PRO A 48 14.47 4.79 -3.56
N GLU A 49 15.42 5.70 -3.84
CA GLU A 49 15.54 7.01 -3.19
C GLU A 49 14.63 8.09 -3.81
N GLN A 50 14.07 7.82 -4.99
CA GLN A 50 13.12 8.73 -5.64
C GLN A 50 11.71 8.48 -5.11
N ALA A 51 11.56 8.63 -3.79
CA ALA A 51 10.27 8.58 -3.14
C ALA A 51 9.37 9.65 -3.78
N SER A 52 8.27 9.20 -4.35
CA SER A 52 7.29 10.06 -4.98
C SER A 52 6.26 10.54 -3.96
N GLU A 53 5.33 11.40 -4.36
CA GLU A 53 4.36 11.97 -3.44
C GLU A 53 3.60 10.91 -2.62
N ASP A 54 3.28 11.24 -1.36
CA ASP A 54 2.57 10.33 -0.46
C ASP A 54 1.14 10.01 -0.98
N ILE A 55 0.81 8.73 -1.09
CA ILE A 55 -0.55 8.23 -1.30
C ILE A 55 -1.24 8.05 0.05
N TYR A 56 -2.45 8.57 0.21
CA TYR A 56 -3.24 8.39 1.42
C TYR A 56 -4.22 7.24 1.25
N ALA A 57 -4.28 6.37 2.25
CA ALA A 57 -5.21 5.27 2.28
C ALA A 57 -5.75 5.00 3.69
N LYS A 58 -6.83 4.24 3.75
CA LYS A 58 -7.43 3.75 4.97
C LYS A 58 -7.38 2.23 4.99
N VAL A 59 -6.89 1.67 6.09
CA VAL A 59 -6.91 0.21 6.34
C VAL A 59 -8.35 -0.23 6.53
N LEU A 60 -8.74 -1.32 5.90
CA LEU A 60 -10.07 -1.91 6.01
C LEU A 60 -10.06 -3.03 7.06
N GLU A 61 -11.17 -3.20 7.77
CA GLU A 61 -11.37 -4.33 8.71
C GLU A 61 -11.63 -5.66 7.99
N GLN A 62 -11.45 -5.69 6.67
CA GLN A 62 -11.66 -6.90 5.89
C GLN A 62 -10.56 -7.91 6.23
N PRO A 63 -10.93 -9.17 6.49
CA PRO A 63 -9.96 -10.23 6.74
C PRO A 63 -9.11 -10.43 5.48
N ALA A 64 -7.79 -10.41 5.67
CA ALA A 64 -6.81 -10.72 4.64
C ALA A 64 -5.97 -11.93 5.08
N ALA A 65 -5.14 -12.46 4.18
CA ALA A 65 -4.21 -13.52 4.52
C ALA A 65 -3.23 -13.08 5.63
N SER A 66 -2.65 -14.04 6.35
CA SER A 66 -1.65 -13.77 7.38
C SER A 66 -0.52 -12.87 6.85
N GLY A 67 -0.23 -11.77 7.56
CA GLY A 67 0.78 -10.80 7.14
C GLY A 67 0.32 -9.83 6.05
N SER A 68 -0.94 -9.90 5.65
CA SER A 68 -1.55 -8.99 4.67
C SER A 68 -2.68 -8.16 5.29
N PHE A 69 -2.97 -7.02 4.67
CA PHE A 69 -4.14 -6.20 4.99
C PHE A 69 -4.68 -5.50 3.74
N CYS A 70 -5.98 -5.18 3.78
CA CYS A 70 -6.68 -4.49 2.70
C CYS A 70 -6.69 -2.99 2.97
N ILE A 71 -6.49 -2.20 1.92
CA ILE A 71 -6.55 -0.74 1.99
C ILE A 71 -7.51 -0.17 0.96
N HIS A 72 -8.09 0.98 1.30
CA HIS A 72 -8.86 1.81 0.38
C HIS A 72 -8.14 3.13 0.17
N PHE A 73 -7.87 3.49 -1.08
CA PHE A 73 -7.22 4.76 -1.38
C PHE A 73 -8.18 5.92 -1.11
N THR A 74 -7.74 6.88 -0.30
CA THR A 74 -8.53 8.08 0.03
C THR A 74 -8.05 9.30 -0.76
N ALA A 75 -6.76 9.38 -1.05
CA ALA A 75 -6.19 10.36 -1.97
C ALA A 75 -4.95 9.80 -2.66
N ILE A 76 -4.90 9.91 -3.98
CA ILE A 76 -3.76 9.48 -4.79
C ILE A 76 -3.30 10.68 -5.61
N PRO A 77 -2.04 11.12 -5.47
CA PRO A 77 -1.47 12.15 -6.34
C PRO A 77 -1.52 11.74 -7.82
N PRO A 78 -1.62 12.70 -8.76
CA PRO A 78 -1.75 12.39 -10.18
C PRO A 78 -0.61 11.53 -10.74
N GLU A 79 0.62 11.81 -10.32
CA GLU A 79 1.81 11.07 -10.75
C GLU A 79 1.80 9.62 -10.26
N GLU A 80 1.46 9.42 -8.97
CA GLU A 80 1.33 8.09 -8.38
C GLU A 80 0.18 7.29 -8.98
N LYS A 81 -0.92 7.97 -9.30
CA LYS A 81 -2.05 7.35 -10.00
C LYS A 81 -1.62 6.82 -11.36
N ALA A 82 -0.87 7.59 -12.14
CA ALA A 82 -0.37 7.16 -13.43
C ALA A 82 0.55 5.92 -13.32
N LYS A 83 1.41 5.86 -12.30
CA LYS A 83 2.25 4.69 -12.03
C LYS A 83 1.43 3.47 -11.64
N LEU A 84 0.46 3.62 -10.75
CA LEU A 84 -0.45 2.53 -10.37
C LEU A 84 -1.26 2.03 -11.57
N ASP A 85 -1.78 2.92 -12.41
CA ASP A 85 -2.50 2.55 -13.62
C ASP A 85 -1.58 1.78 -14.58
N SER A 86 -0.36 2.27 -14.80
CA SER A 86 0.63 1.57 -15.64
C SER A 86 0.94 0.17 -15.09
N LEU A 87 1.14 0.02 -13.78
CA LEU A 87 1.36 -1.28 -13.14
C LEU A 87 0.14 -2.20 -13.32
N TYR A 88 -1.07 -1.66 -13.15
CA TYR A 88 -2.30 -2.41 -13.35
C TYR A 88 -2.44 -2.92 -14.79
N GLN A 89 -2.16 -2.07 -15.78
CA GLN A 89 -2.18 -2.45 -17.20
C GLN A 89 -1.13 -3.52 -17.54
N SER A 90 0.07 -3.45 -16.95
CA SER A 90 1.12 -4.46 -17.17
C SER A 90 0.77 -5.84 -16.62
N LEU A 91 -0.16 -5.94 -15.65
CA LEU A 91 -0.61 -7.20 -15.06
C LEU A 91 -1.78 -7.87 -15.82
N ILE A 92 -2.36 -7.18 -16.82
CA ILE A 92 -3.50 -7.68 -17.62
C ILE A 92 -3.02 -8.33 -18.94
N VAL A 93 -1.72 -8.61 -19.08
CA VAL A 93 -1.14 -9.32 -20.24
C VAL A 93 -1.32 -10.83 -20.14
#